data_AF-A0A2I1DAS2-F1
#
_entry.id   AF-A0A2I1DAS2-F1
#
_cell.length_a   1.000
_cell.length_b   1.000
_cell.length_c   1.000
_cell.angle_alpha   90.00
_cell.angle_beta   90.00
_cell.angle_gamma   90.00
#
_symmetry.space_group_name_H-M   'P 1'
#
loop_
_entity.id
_entity.type
_entity.pdbx_description
1 polymer ?
#
loop_
_entity_poly.entity_id
_entity_poly.type
_entity_poly.pdbx_seq_one_letter_code
_entity_poly.pdbx_strand_id
1 'polypeptide(L)'
;MVHLRQGSAVALLLAGWHIATSSAAGIPLNRREDVSIGDFSYIKKFAAIGDSYSSGVGAGSVLKGEDNEKCSRYDESYPSFLNEDARMGGADAHEFTYLGCLGDKTPEIKEQAKKLGGDMDLITISGGGNDLGFSNIVQGCIYQWAVYSNCDKAIQNAEDVLGGTSLESSVSAILKEAKSHLSSRGSIYWTGYATFFNADTSACDKIKWNLLPEFNPQFLTQDFRHKVNQLVLDLNSKLKKLVTDAGATFVDYEQHSQDWFGRFCDEGVDESQVYDQKNFDRTRWNDMFYQMKWTEGDLKKRGIEMKRKRSPKSDDTMDDYQPMKGDFELVERMGIPDSISKVFHPTSMTHEFISNVIFALMTEKQAKDHGIDASLETPSIDDTESCSA
;
A
#
# COMPACT_ATOMS: atom_id res chain seq x y z
N MET A 1 4.89 24.75 60.30
CA MET A 1 4.99 24.22 61.68
C MET A 1 4.55 22.77 61.61
N VAL A 2 5.33 21.72 61.92
CA VAL A 2 6.42 21.56 62.88
C VAL A 2 7.44 20.52 62.35
N HIS A 3 8.67 20.74 62.81
CA HIS A 3 9.97 20.07 62.68
C HIS A 3 10.09 18.52 62.69
N LEU A 4 11.03 18.04 61.83
CA LEU A 4 12.29 17.33 62.13
C LEU A 4 12.38 16.45 63.39
N ARG A 5 12.94 15.23 63.21
CA ARG A 5 14.17 14.79 63.93
C ARG A 5 14.83 13.54 63.33
N GLN A 6 16.10 13.72 62.93
CA GLN A 6 17.13 12.68 62.84
C GLN A 6 17.59 12.24 64.25
N GLY A 7 18.20 11.05 64.34
CA GLY A 7 18.98 10.63 65.51
C GLY A 7 19.73 9.32 65.27
N SER A 8 21.05 9.43 65.06
CA SER A 8 22.06 8.37 64.87
C SER A 8 22.49 7.69 66.17
N ALA A 9 23.03 6.46 66.10
CA ALA A 9 24.12 5.91 66.95
C ALA A 9 24.54 4.53 66.39
N VAL A 10 25.68 4.38 65.70
CA VAL A 10 27.08 4.19 66.16
C VAL A 10 27.45 2.73 66.51
N ALA A 11 28.41 2.27 65.71
CA ALA A 11 29.20 1.06 65.62
C ALA A 11 29.75 0.39 66.90
N LEU A 12 30.04 -0.91 66.79
CA LEU A 12 31.27 -1.49 67.35
C LEU A 12 31.75 -2.71 66.53
N LEU A 13 33.04 -2.62 66.16
CA LEU A 13 33.87 -3.58 65.43
C LEU A 13 34.28 -4.77 66.30
N LEU A 14 34.58 -5.94 65.71
CA LEU A 14 35.80 -6.72 66.00
C LEU A 14 36.15 -7.65 64.82
N ALA A 15 37.46 -7.79 64.59
CA ALA A 15 38.12 -8.29 63.38
C ALA A 15 38.46 -9.79 63.41
N GLY A 16 38.75 -10.36 62.23
CA GLY A 16 39.45 -11.64 62.09
C GLY A 16 39.74 -11.98 60.62
N TRP A 17 41.02 -11.96 60.25
CA TRP A 17 41.56 -12.12 58.89
C TRP A 17 41.47 -13.54 58.33
N HIS A 18 41.29 -13.66 57.01
CA HIS A 18 42.16 -14.48 56.16
C HIS A 18 42.22 -13.90 54.73
N ILE A 19 43.45 -13.76 54.24
CA ILE A 19 43.82 -13.32 52.90
C ILE A 19 43.70 -14.51 51.95
N ALA A 20 43.00 -14.32 50.83
CA ALA A 20 43.33 -15.00 49.58
C ALA A 20 43.16 -13.99 48.44
N THR A 21 44.30 -13.52 47.95
CA THR A 21 44.43 -12.71 46.74
C THR A 21 43.93 -13.49 45.53
N SER A 22 42.98 -12.93 44.79
CA SER A 22 42.89 -13.19 43.36
C SER A 22 42.56 -11.88 42.67
N SER A 23 43.60 -11.31 42.06
CA SER A 23 43.51 -10.20 41.13
C SER A 23 42.77 -10.70 39.88
N ALA A 24 41.43 -10.68 39.92
CA ALA A 24 40.67 -10.70 38.70
C ALA A 24 40.88 -9.33 38.05
N ALA A 25 41.79 -9.29 37.07
CA ALA A 25 41.82 -8.21 36.10
C ALA A 25 40.38 -8.00 35.63
N GLY A 26 39.80 -6.85 35.97
CA GLY A 26 38.53 -6.44 35.41
C GLY A 26 38.74 -6.41 33.91
N ILE A 27 38.23 -7.41 33.21
CA ILE A 27 38.00 -7.32 31.78
C ILE A 27 37.16 -6.05 31.65
N PRO A 28 37.61 -5.01 30.94
CA PRO A 28 36.69 -3.94 30.61
C PRO A 28 35.59 -4.62 29.83
N LEU A 29 34.41 -4.73 30.41
CA LEU A 29 33.20 -4.97 29.64
C LEU A 29 33.15 -3.75 28.72
N ASN A 30 33.71 -3.92 27.51
CA ASN A 30 33.38 -3.05 26.40
C ASN A 30 31.86 -2.99 26.41
N ARG A 31 31.32 -1.83 26.73
CA ARG A 31 29.94 -1.49 26.47
C ARG A 31 29.73 -1.93 25.02
N ARG A 32 28.98 -3.02 24.82
CA ARG A 32 28.45 -3.39 23.51
C ARG A 32 27.87 -2.08 22.99
N GLU A 33 28.37 -1.58 21.85
CA GLU A 33 27.73 -0.42 21.21
C GLU A 33 26.24 -0.70 21.26
N ASP A 34 25.46 0.19 21.89
CA ASP A 34 24.01 0.11 21.88
C ASP A 34 23.63 0.25 20.39
N VAL A 35 23.55 -0.86 19.68
CA VAL A 35 23.02 -0.89 18.32
C VAL A 35 21.57 -0.45 18.48
N SER A 36 21.27 0.79 18.07
CA SER A 36 19.92 1.33 18.07
C SER A 36 19.14 0.68 16.93
N ILE A 37 18.79 -0.59 17.12
CA ILE A 37 17.89 -1.33 16.24
C ILE A 37 16.58 -0.55 16.18
N GLY A 38 16.14 -0.22 14.97
CA GLY A 38 14.92 0.58 14.75
C GLY A 38 15.14 2.11 14.72
N ASP A 39 16.38 2.60 14.86
CA ASP A 39 16.74 3.97 14.49
C ASP A 39 17.25 3.99 13.03
N PHE A 40 16.51 4.71 12.19
CA PHE A 40 16.77 4.89 10.76
C PHE A 40 17.15 6.34 10.42
N SER A 41 17.57 7.14 11.41
CA SER A 41 18.06 8.52 11.23
C SER A 41 19.25 8.63 10.27
N TYR A 42 19.87 7.50 9.93
CA TYR A 42 20.91 7.40 8.93
C TYR A 42 20.41 7.66 7.50
N ILE A 43 19.11 7.51 7.24
CA ILE A 43 18.49 7.81 5.95
C ILE A 43 18.51 9.32 5.78
N LYS A 44 19.30 9.80 4.82
CA LYS A 44 19.40 11.23 4.48
C LYS A 44 18.78 11.56 3.14
N LYS A 45 18.56 10.55 2.29
CA LYS A 45 17.84 10.69 1.03
C LYS A 45 16.82 9.56 0.89
N PHE A 46 15.56 9.94 0.80
CA PHE A 46 14.43 9.05 0.61
C PHE A 46 13.70 9.42 -0.69
N ALA A 47 13.38 8.42 -1.50
CA ALA A 47 12.51 8.62 -2.66
C ALA A 47 11.34 7.65 -2.68
N ALA A 48 10.19 8.14 -3.12
CA ALA A 48 9.02 7.32 -3.38
C ALA A 48 8.58 7.48 -4.84
N ILE A 49 8.68 6.40 -5.59
CA ILE A 49 8.21 6.30 -6.97
C ILE A 49 7.07 5.27 -7.03
N GLY A 50 6.33 5.23 -8.13
CA GLY A 50 5.33 4.23 -8.39
C GLY A 50 4.02 4.77 -8.91
N ASP A 51 2.99 3.96 -8.74
CA ASP A 51 1.63 4.24 -9.18
C ASP A 51 0.76 4.88 -8.08
N SER A 52 -0.57 4.79 -8.24
CA SER A 52 -1.56 5.30 -7.31
C SER A 52 -1.51 4.74 -5.89
N TYR A 53 -0.92 3.55 -5.67
CA TYR A 53 -0.72 3.01 -4.33
C TYR A 53 0.46 3.69 -3.63
N SER A 54 1.47 4.14 -4.37
CA SER A 54 2.54 5.00 -3.85
C SER A 54 2.04 6.42 -3.65
N SER A 55 1.20 6.95 -4.56
CA SER A 55 0.63 8.30 -4.42
C SER A 55 -0.41 8.40 -3.29
N GLY A 56 -0.98 7.28 -2.86
CA GLY A 56 -1.90 7.18 -1.72
C GLY A 56 -3.30 7.73 -1.99
N VAL A 57 -3.84 7.48 -3.19
CA VAL A 57 -5.11 8.05 -3.64
C VAL A 57 -6.22 7.91 -2.59
N GLY A 58 -6.67 9.05 -2.08
CA GLY A 58 -7.78 9.17 -1.14
C GLY A 58 -7.39 9.18 0.34
N ALA A 59 -6.11 8.97 0.68
CA ALA A 59 -5.60 8.94 2.05
C ALA A 59 -5.31 10.34 2.60
N GLY A 60 -6.22 10.88 3.41
CA GLY A 60 -6.09 12.24 3.93
C GLY A 60 -6.40 13.29 2.86
N SER A 61 -5.50 14.26 2.70
CA SER A 61 -5.61 15.38 1.77
C SER A 61 -4.55 15.32 0.67
N VAL A 62 -4.93 15.78 -0.52
CA VAL A 62 -3.96 15.96 -1.62
C VAL A 62 -2.93 17.01 -1.21
N LEU A 63 -1.65 16.67 -1.38
CA LEU A 63 -0.53 17.58 -1.16
C LEU A 63 -0.62 18.76 -2.11
N LYS A 64 -0.30 19.96 -1.61
CA LYS A 64 -0.35 21.19 -2.42
C LYS A 64 0.74 21.19 -3.50
N GLY A 65 0.42 21.81 -4.63
CA GLY A 65 1.36 22.04 -5.73
C GLY A 65 0.92 21.31 -7.01
N GLU A 66 1.19 21.93 -8.15
CA GLU A 66 0.65 21.49 -9.46
C GLU A 66 0.98 20.01 -9.76
N ASP A 67 2.22 19.59 -9.54
CA ASP A 67 2.62 18.19 -9.78
C ASP A 67 1.98 17.22 -8.79
N ASN A 68 1.79 17.63 -7.53
CA ASN A 68 1.15 16.79 -6.50
C ASN A 68 -0.34 16.60 -6.78
N GLU A 69 -1.03 17.67 -7.16
CA GLU A 69 -2.44 17.64 -7.56
C GLU A 69 -2.64 16.80 -8.83
N LYS A 70 -1.76 16.98 -9.82
CA LYS A 70 -1.80 16.22 -11.08
C LYS A 70 -1.55 14.72 -10.87
N CYS A 71 -0.62 14.36 -9.98
CA CYS A 71 -0.30 12.97 -9.68
C CYS A 71 -1.12 12.36 -8.55
N SER A 72 -2.05 13.12 -7.97
CA SER A 72 -2.88 12.71 -6.84
C SER A 72 -2.03 12.14 -5.69
N ARG A 73 -1.05 12.92 -5.21
CA ARG A 73 -0.21 12.57 -4.05
C ARG A 73 -0.83 13.06 -2.77
N TYR A 74 -0.92 12.18 -1.78
CA TYR A 74 -1.70 12.40 -0.56
C TYR A 74 -0.82 12.42 0.69
N ASP A 75 -1.21 13.21 1.69
CA ASP A 75 -0.46 13.44 2.93
C ASP A 75 -0.54 12.28 3.95
N GLU A 76 -1.49 11.36 3.80
CA GLU A 76 -1.57 10.11 4.58
C GLU A 76 -1.28 8.87 3.73
N SER A 77 -0.47 9.03 2.69
CA SER A 77 0.11 7.92 1.92
C SER A 77 1.23 7.22 2.70
N TYR A 78 1.55 5.97 2.37
CA TYR A 78 2.65 5.27 3.06
C TYR A 78 4.00 6.00 2.90
N PRO A 79 4.32 6.64 1.75
CA PRO A 79 5.51 7.49 1.65
C PRO A 79 5.45 8.72 2.55
N SER A 80 4.30 9.38 2.67
CA SER A 80 4.15 10.53 3.57
C SER A 80 4.32 10.12 5.04
N PHE A 81 3.76 8.97 5.44
CA PHE A 81 3.99 8.44 6.79
C PHE A 81 5.47 8.12 7.06
N LEU A 82 6.17 7.49 6.11
CA LEU A 82 7.62 7.27 6.24
C LEU A 82 8.41 8.58 6.37
N ASN A 83 8.06 9.59 5.56
CA ASN A 83 8.70 10.90 5.57
C ASN A 83 8.55 11.62 6.93
N GLU A 84 7.38 11.55 7.54
CA GLU A 84 7.10 12.22 8.83
C GLU A 84 7.56 11.40 10.05
N ASP A 85 7.96 10.14 9.88
CA ASP A 85 8.20 9.23 11.00
C ASP A 85 9.44 9.59 11.83
N ALA A 86 9.28 9.59 13.16
CA ALA A 86 10.35 9.89 14.09
C ALA A 86 11.52 8.89 14.05
N ARG A 87 11.30 7.64 13.62
CA ARG A 87 12.37 6.65 13.41
C ARG A 87 13.32 7.04 12.29
N MET A 88 12.88 7.87 11.34
CA MET A 88 13.72 8.51 10.31
C MET A 88 14.18 9.92 10.70
N GLY A 89 13.86 10.37 11.92
CA GLY A 89 14.16 11.71 12.42
C GLY A 89 13.14 12.79 12.04
N GLY A 90 12.02 12.40 11.42
CA GLY A 90 11.01 13.33 10.87
C GLY A 90 11.40 13.94 9.52
N ALA A 91 10.47 14.70 8.93
CA ALA A 91 10.59 15.20 7.55
C ALA A 91 11.81 16.10 7.31
N ASP A 92 12.25 16.86 8.31
CA ASP A 92 13.40 17.77 8.18
C ASP A 92 14.76 17.04 8.24
N ALA A 93 14.78 15.75 8.58
CA ALA A 93 16.01 14.99 8.78
C ALA A 93 16.62 14.41 7.49
N HIS A 94 15.89 14.47 6.38
CA HIS A 94 16.24 13.89 5.09
C HIS A 94 15.68 14.70 3.90
N GLU A 95 16.30 14.52 2.73
CA GLU A 95 15.76 14.99 1.46
C GLU A 95 14.73 13.96 0.95
N PHE A 96 13.49 14.40 0.74
CA PHE A 96 12.42 13.55 0.23
C PHE A 96 12.05 13.87 -1.22
N THR A 97 12.22 12.89 -2.12
CA THR A 97 11.81 12.95 -3.52
C THR A 97 10.54 12.13 -3.74
N TYR A 98 9.39 12.80 -3.90
CA TYR A 98 8.10 12.12 -4.09
C TYR A 98 7.62 12.23 -5.54
N LEU A 99 7.67 11.12 -6.28
CA LEU A 99 7.35 11.06 -7.71
C LEU A 99 6.18 10.13 -8.05
N GLY A 100 5.69 9.30 -7.10
CA GLY A 100 4.55 8.41 -7.33
C GLY A 100 3.35 9.12 -7.95
N CYS A 101 2.67 8.47 -8.89
CA CYS A 101 1.67 9.13 -9.72
C CYS A 101 0.50 8.20 -10.07
N LEU A 102 -0.73 8.70 -9.93
CA LEU A 102 -1.93 7.99 -10.37
C LEU A 102 -1.86 7.65 -11.87
N GLY A 103 -2.11 6.37 -12.20
CA GLY A 103 -2.21 5.87 -13.58
C GLY A 103 -0.89 5.43 -14.21
N ASP A 104 0.26 5.75 -13.60
CA ASP A 104 1.56 5.38 -14.16
C ASP A 104 1.73 3.85 -14.23
N LYS A 105 2.15 3.34 -15.38
CA LYS A 105 2.52 1.94 -15.60
C LYS A 105 4.03 1.79 -15.49
N THR A 106 4.53 0.57 -15.64
CA THR A 106 5.97 0.32 -15.50
C THR A 106 6.88 1.17 -16.42
N PRO A 107 6.51 1.55 -17.67
CA PRO A 107 7.33 2.47 -18.46
C PRO A 107 7.43 3.87 -17.85
N GLU A 108 6.32 4.42 -17.32
CA GLU A 108 6.29 5.74 -16.69
C GLU A 108 7.03 5.73 -15.35
N ILE A 109 6.87 4.66 -14.55
CA ILE A 109 7.61 4.48 -13.29
C ILE A 109 9.11 4.41 -13.55
N LYS A 110 9.55 3.84 -14.69
CA LYS A 110 10.96 3.89 -15.09
C LYS A 110 11.41 5.32 -15.38
N GLU A 111 10.58 6.16 -15.99
CA GLU A 111 10.89 7.58 -16.16
C GLU A 111 10.89 8.35 -14.84
N GLN A 112 10.12 7.93 -13.84
CA GLN A 112 10.26 8.43 -12.47
C GLN A 112 11.62 8.02 -11.87
N ALA A 113 12.03 6.76 -12.02
CA ALA A 113 13.30 6.25 -11.50
C ALA A 113 14.51 7.02 -12.07
N LYS A 114 14.48 7.38 -13.37
CA LYS A 114 15.54 8.21 -14.00
C LYS A 114 15.66 9.63 -13.44
N LYS A 115 14.61 10.14 -12.79
CA LYS A 115 14.59 11.48 -12.18
C LYS A 115 15.15 11.49 -10.77
N LEU A 116 15.50 10.33 -10.22
CA LEU A 116 16.08 10.24 -8.88
C LEU A 116 17.46 10.91 -8.85
N GLY A 117 17.76 11.57 -7.73
CA GLY A 117 19.14 11.97 -7.41
C GLY A 117 20.03 10.76 -7.14
N GLY A 118 21.34 10.98 -6.96
CA GLY A 118 22.27 9.94 -6.51
C GLY A 118 22.31 9.79 -4.99
N ASP A 119 22.93 8.70 -4.52
CA ASP A 119 23.14 8.36 -3.11
C ASP A 119 21.85 8.19 -2.29
N MET A 120 20.81 7.60 -2.89
CA MET A 120 19.54 7.32 -2.20
C MET A 120 19.74 6.24 -1.12
N ASP A 121 19.30 6.52 0.10
CA ASP A 121 19.36 5.58 1.22
C ASP A 121 18.11 4.70 1.32
N LEU A 122 16.97 5.22 0.87
CA LEU A 122 15.70 4.50 0.80
C LEU A 122 14.98 4.85 -0.50
N ILE A 123 14.52 3.83 -1.22
CA ILE A 123 13.60 3.98 -2.35
C ILE A 123 12.41 3.05 -2.12
N THR A 124 11.19 3.61 -2.11
CA THR A 124 9.97 2.81 -2.13
C THR A 124 9.32 2.83 -3.51
N ILE A 125 8.78 1.69 -3.93
CA ILE A 125 8.19 1.50 -5.25
C ILE A 125 6.85 0.76 -5.13
N SER A 126 5.80 1.24 -5.79
CA SER A 126 4.64 0.43 -6.18
C SER A 126 4.53 0.40 -7.70
N GLY A 127 4.06 -0.68 -8.29
CA GLY A 127 3.88 -0.74 -9.75
C GLY A 127 3.43 -2.10 -10.25
N GLY A 128 2.92 -2.15 -11.48
CA GLY A 128 2.44 -3.36 -12.13
C GLY A 128 0.91 -3.52 -12.15
N GLY A 129 0.16 -2.91 -11.22
CA GLY A 129 -1.31 -3.01 -11.20
C GLY A 129 -1.96 -2.38 -12.44
N ASN A 130 -1.43 -1.22 -12.88
CA ASN A 130 -1.90 -0.54 -14.08
C ASN A 130 -1.50 -1.28 -15.37
N ASP A 131 -0.37 -1.99 -15.37
CA ASP A 131 0.07 -2.83 -16.49
C ASP A 131 -0.88 -4.00 -16.73
N LEU A 132 -1.38 -4.62 -15.66
CA LEU A 132 -2.46 -5.63 -15.73
C LEU A 132 -3.78 -5.05 -16.24
N GLY A 133 -3.95 -3.73 -16.17
CA GLY A 133 -5.20 -3.07 -16.49
C GLY A 133 -6.27 -3.30 -15.42
N PHE A 134 -5.87 -3.33 -14.14
CA PHE A 134 -6.82 -3.56 -13.04
C PHE A 134 -7.96 -2.53 -13.02
N SER A 135 -7.68 -1.28 -13.42
CA SER A 135 -8.69 -0.26 -13.61
C SER A 135 -9.78 -0.70 -14.61
N ASN A 136 -9.44 -1.44 -15.67
CA ASN A 136 -10.41 -1.99 -16.62
C ASN A 136 -11.25 -3.13 -16.02
N ILE A 137 -10.69 -3.91 -15.09
CA ILE A 137 -11.44 -4.94 -14.35
C ILE A 137 -12.47 -4.28 -13.44
N VAL A 138 -12.07 -3.27 -12.67
CA VAL A 138 -13.01 -2.51 -11.83
C VAL A 138 -14.12 -1.88 -12.67
N GLN A 139 -13.76 -1.25 -13.78
CA GLN A 139 -14.74 -0.57 -14.64
C GLN A 139 -15.65 -1.54 -15.41
N GLY A 140 -15.10 -2.66 -15.89
CA GLY A 140 -15.77 -3.61 -16.77
C GLY A 140 -16.46 -4.77 -16.08
N CYS A 141 -16.00 -5.14 -14.90
CA CYS A 141 -16.58 -6.22 -14.11
C CYS A 141 -17.36 -5.69 -12.91
N ILE A 142 -16.86 -4.70 -12.19
CA ILE A 142 -17.44 -4.35 -10.88
C ILE A 142 -18.50 -3.25 -11.04
N TYR A 143 -18.11 -2.11 -11.61
CA TYR A 143 -19.01 -0.96 -11.77
C TYR A 143 -19.80 -0.97 -13.08
N GLN A 144 -19.31 -1.66 -14.10
CA GLN A 144 -19.95 -1.78 -15.42
C GLN A 144 -20.53 -0.44 -15.93
N TRP A 145 -19.78 0.64 -15.75
CA TRP A 145 -20.24 2.01 -16.01
C TRP A 145 -19.70 2.60 -17.31
N ALA A 146 -18.70 1.95 -17.91
CA ALA A 146 -18.18 2.31 -19.22
C ALA A 146 -18.79 1.38 -20.28
N VAL A 147 -19.45 1.95 -21.29
CA VAL A 147 -20.11 1.20 -22.38
C VAL A 147 -19.13 0.33 -23.18
N TYR A 148 -17.82 0.60 -23.08
CA TYR A 148 -16.76 -0.10 -23.81
C TYR A 148 -16.00 -1.14 -22.97
N SER A 149 -16.27 -1.25 -21.67
CA SER A 149 -15.56 -2.18 -20.79
C SER A 149 -16.26 -3.54 -20.77
N ASN A 150 -15.64 -4.55 -21.39
CA ASN A 150 -16.06 -5.94 -21.33
C ASN A 150 -15.26 -6.66 -20.24
N CYS A 151 -15.96 -7.22 -19.24
CA CYS A 151 -15.33 -7.90 -18.10
C CYS A 151 -14.37 -9.03 -18.54
N ASP A 152 -14.83 -9.94 -19.41
CA ASP A 152 -14.03 -11.08 -19.86
C ASP A 152 -12.75 -10.62 -20.56
N LYS A 153 -12.83 -9.57 -21.39
CA LYS A 153 -11.65 -8.99 -22.04
C LYS A 153 -10.68 -8.35 -21.05
N ALA A 154 -11.20 -7.67 -20.02
CA ALA A 154 -10.36 -7.05 -19.00
C ALA A 154 -9.61 -8.12 -18.19
N ILE A 155 -10.29 -9.20 -17.82
CA ILE A 155 -9.69 -10.33 -17.12
C ILE A 155 -8.67 -11.06 -18.01
N GLN A 156 -9.03 -11.36 -19.27
CA GLN A 156 -8.10 -11.99 -20.22
C GLN A 156 -6.84 -11.15 -20.43
N ASN A 157 -6.96 -9.83 -20.54
CA ASN A 157 -5.80 -8.95 -20.65
C ASN A 157 -4.87 -9.05 -19.43
N ALA A 158 -5.42 -9.11 -18.22
CA ALA A 158 -4.62 -9.28 -17.02
C ALA A 158 -3.91 -10.65 -17.00
N GLU A 159 -4.63 -11.72 -17.37
CA GLU A 159 -4.08 -13.08 -17.52
C GLU A 159 -2.95 -13.11 -18.58
N ASP A 160 -3.12 -12.43 -19.71
CA ASP A 160 -2.12 -12.35 -20.78
C ASP A 160 -0.86 -11.59 -20.33
N VAL A 161 -1.01 -10.49 -19.59
CA VAL A 161 0.12 -9.74 -19.02
C VAL A 161 0.87 -10.58 -17.99
N LEU A 162 0.15 -11.32 -17.14
CA LEU A 162 0.74 -12.24 -16.16
C LEU A 162 1.43 -13.44 -16.82
N GLY A 163 0.87 -13.96 -17.92
CA GLY A 163 1.48 -15.03 -18.72
C GLY A 163 2.67 -14.59 -19.57
N GLY A 164 2.80 -13.28 -19.82
CA GLY A 164 3.85 -12.68 -20.63
C GLY A 164 5.13 -12.29 -19.87
N THR A 165 6.13 -11.84 -20.62
CA THR A 165 7.45 -11.39 -20.13
C THR A 165 7.64 -9.87 -20.16
N SER A 166 6.66 -9.13 -20.68
CA SER A 166 6.72 -7.66 -20.78
C SER A 166 6.83 -7.02 -19.40
N LEU A 167 5.98 -7.44 -18.46
CA LEU A 167 6.01 -6.97 -17.07
C LEU A 167 7.36 -7.27 -16.41
N GLU A 168 7.89 -8.48 -16.60
CA GLU A 168 9.18 -8.91 -16.04
C GLU A 168 10.32 -8.02 -16.54
N SER A 169 10.33 -7.73 -17.84
CA SER A 169 11.33 -6.89 -18.48
C SER A 169 11.27 -5.45 -17.97
N SER A 170 10.07 -4.91 -17.82
CA SER A 170 9.88 -3.54 -17.33
C SER A 170 10.22 -3.40 -15.84
N VAL A 171 9.78 -4.32 -14.98
CA VAL A 171 10.12 -4.33 -13.55
C VAL A 171 11.63 -4.46 -13.35
N SER A 172 12.28 -5.36 -14.11
CA SER A 172 13.74 -5.48 -14.09
C SER A 172 14.45 -4.19 -14.51
N ALA A 173 13.90 -3.47 -15.50
CA ALA A 173 14.45 -2.19 -15.94
C ALA A 173 14.28 -1.09 -14.88
N ILE A 174 13.14 -1.03 -14.18
CA ILE A 174 12.93 -0.10 -13.06
C ILE A 174 13.91 -0.40 -11.93
N LEU A 175 14.00 -1.67 -11.50
CA LEU A 175 14.90 -2.07 -10.41
C LEU A 175 16.37 -1.78 -10.77
N LYS A 176 16.78 -2.02 -12.01
CA LYS A 176 18.13 -1.69 -12.48
C LYS A 176 18.38 -0.18 -12.43
N GLU A 177 17.41 0.62 -12.89
CA GLU A 177 17.50 2.09 -12.85
C GLU A 177 17.60 2.56 -11.40
N ALA A 178 16.61 2.25 -10.56
CA ALA A 178 16.55 2.66 -9.16
C ALA A 178 17.81 2.27 -8.37
N LYS A 179 18.34 1.07 -8.59
CA LYS A 179 19.60 0.63 -7.96
C LYS A 179 20.80 1.49 -8.32
N SER A 180 20.85 2.03 -9.54
CA SER A 180 21.96 2.88 -9.97
C SER A 180 22.03 4.21 -9.20
N HIS A 181 20.94 4.57 -8.50
CA HIS A 181 20.83 5.74 -7.65
C HIS A 181 21.10 5.46 -6.16
N LEU A 182 21.24 4.20 -5.74
CA LEU A 182 21.41 3.86 -4.33
C LEU A 182 22.80 4.25 -3.79
N SER A 183 22.82 4.65 -2.52
CA SER A 183 24.05 4.74 -1.72
C SER A 183 24.58 3.34 -1.39
N SER A 184 25.77 3.25 -0.81
CA SER A 184 26.37 1.97 -0.39
C SER A 184 25.57 1.23 0.69
N ARG A 185 24.70 1.94 1.42
CA ARG A 185 23.76 1.36 2.40
C ARG A 185 22.30 1.47 1.96
N GLY A 186 22.07 1.94 0.73
CA GLY A 186 20.75 2.16 0.19
C GLY A 186 19.98 0.87 -0.01
N SER A 187 18.66 0.92 0.18
CA SER A 187 17.77 -0.23 0.01
C SER A 187 16.51 0.15 -0.75
N ILE A 188 15.97 -0.81 -1.51
CA ILE A 188 14.70 -0.67 -2.25
C ILE A 188 13.65 -1.55 -1.60
N TYR A 189 12.47 -0.98 -1.36
CA TYR A 189 11.28 -1.68 -0.89
C TYR A 189 10.16 -1.54 -1.91
N TRP A 190 9.78 -2.66 -2.53
CA TRP A 190 8.70 -2.70 -3.51
C TRP A 190 7.43 -3.23 -2.85
N THR A 191 6.39 -2.41 -2.76
CA THR A 191 5.11 -2.80 -2.16
C THR A 191 4.27 -3.64 -3.10
N GLY A 192 3.74 -4.75 -2.60
CA GLY A 192 2.71 -5.53 -3.27
C GLY A 192 1.33 -4.86 -3.24
N TYR A 193 0.31 -5.61 -3.60
CA TYR A 193 -1.11 -5.25 -3.47
C TYR A 193 -1.81 -6.22 -2.52
N ALA A 194 -3.02 -5.93 -2.07
CA ALA A 194 -3.81 -6.87 -1.26
C ALA A 194 -5.02 -7.38 -2.04
N THR A 195 -5.48 -8.58 -1.70
CA THR A 195 -6.73 -9.10 -2.25
C THR A 195 -7.93 -8.25 -1.80
N PHE A 196 -8.86 -8.01 -2.72
CA PHE A 196 -9.94 -7.03 -2.50
C PHE A 196 -11.11 -7.61 -1.75
N PHE A 197 -11.42 -8.88 -2.01
CA PHE A 197 -12.64 -9.50 -1.54
C PHE A 197 -12.30 -10.59 -0.52
N ASN A 198 -13.12 -10.73 0.50
CA ASN A 198 -13.26 -12.02 1.15
C ASN A 198 -13.94 -12.96 0.17
N ALA A 199 -13.27 -14.04 -0.20
CA ALA A 199 -13.79 -15.02 -1.14
C ALA A 199 -14.15 -16.35 -0.46
N ASP A 200 -14.07 -16.44 0.87
CA ASP A 200 -14.31 -17.70 1.60
C ASP A 200 -15.80 -17.89 1.95
N THR A 201 -16.60 -16.84 1.78
CA THR A 201 -18.02 -16.79 2.13
C THR A 201 -18.90 -16.72 0.89
N SER A 202 -20.20 -17.01 1.01
CA SER A 202 -21.21 -16.77 -0.03
C SER A 202 -21.99 -15.45 0.16
N ALA A 203 -21.58 -14.62 1.13
CA ALA A 203 -22.33 -13.43 1.56
C ALA A 203 -22.63 -12.45 0.41
N CYS A 204 -21.70 -12.32 -0.54
CA CYS A 204 -21.81 -11.41 -1.68
C CYS A 204 -22.38 -12.01 -2.97
N ASP A 205 -22.81 -13.28 -2.99
CA ASP A 205 -23.14 -13.94 -4.26
C ASP A 205 -24.32 -13.32 -5.02
N LYS A 206 -25.16 -12.56 -4.31
CA LYS A 206 -26.30 -11.83 -4.87
C LYS A 206 -26.04 -10.34 -5.02
N ILE A 207 -24.85 -9.87 -4.64
CA ILE A 207 -24.46 -8.46 -4.69
C ILE A 207 -23.92 -8.14 -6.09
N LYS A 208 -24.24 -6.93 -6.56
CA LYS A 208 -23.77 -6.35 -7.81
C LYS A 208 -23.64 -4.84 -7.63
N TRP A 209 -22.58 -4.27 -8.19
CA TRP A 209 -22.31 -2.83 -8.10
C TRP A 209 -22.39 -2.12 -9.45
N ASN A 210 -23.07 -2.73 -10.42
CA ASN A 210 -23.25 -2.18 -11.74
C ASN A 210 -24.02 -0.84 -11.66
N LEU A 211 -23.43 0.23 -12.19
CA LEU A 211 -24.00 1.57 -12.15
C LEU A 211 -24.94 1.83 -13.33
N LEU A 212 -24.79 1.07 -14.43
CA LEU A 212 -25.67 1.15 -15.58
C LEU A 212 -26.64 -0.05 -15.58
N PRO A 213 -27.95 0.17 -15.40
CA PRO A 213 -28.95 -0.90 -15.26
C PRO A 213 -29.26 -1.62 -16.58
N GLU A 214 -28.84 -1.07 -17.72
CA GLU A 214 -29.08 -1.62 -19.06
C GLU A 214 -28.14 -2.79 -19.42
N PHE A 215 -27.12 -3.06 -18.60
CA PHE A 215 -26.17 -4.15 -18.81
C PHE A 215 -26.52 -5.39 -17.98
N ASN A 216 -26.17 -6.57 -18.51
CA ASN A 216 -26.21 -7.78 -17.70
C ASN A 216 -25.23 -7.64 -16.54
N PRO A 217 -25.71 -7.65 -15.28
CA PRO A 217 -24.85 -7.38 -14.16
C PRO A 217 -23.88 -8.53 -13.90
N GLN A 218 -22.64 -8.18 -13.62
CA GLN A 218 -21.69 -9.09 -13.00
C GLN A 218 -21.98 -9.13 -11.50
N PHE A 219 -22.34 -10.31 -11.02
CA PHE A 219 -22.51 -10.55 -9.60
C PHE A 219 -21.14 -10.80 -8.95
N LEU A 220 -20.98 -10.37 -7.71
CA LEU A 220 -19.79 -10.61 -6.88
C LEU A 220 -19.82 -12.02 -6.28
N THR A 221 -20.06 -13.02 -7.14
CA THR A 221 -20.06 -14.43 -6.75
C THR A 221 -18.73 -14.82 -6.13
N GLN A 222 -18.75 -15.84 -5.28
CA GLN A 222 -17.54 -16.42 -4.71
C GLN A 222 -16.48 -16.73 -5.77
N ASP A 223 -16.89 -17.39 -6.87
CA ASP A 223 -16.01 -17.69 -8.01
C ASP A 223 -15.40 -16.42 -8.63
N PHE A 224 -16.19 -15.37 -8.81
CA PHE A 224 -15.70 -14.11 -9.36
C PHE A 224 -14.71 -13.43 -8.40
N ARG A 225 -15.02 -13.41 -7.10
CA ARG A 225 -14.14 -12.87 -6.05
C ARG A 225 -12.81 -13.62 -6.00
N HIS A 226 -12.84 -14.96 -6.03
CA HIS A 226 -11.63 -15.78 -6.14
C HIS A 226 -10.85 -15.45 -7.41
N LYS A 227 -11.51 -15.30 -8.56
CA LYS A 227 -10.85 -14.98 -9.82
C LYS A 227 -10.09 -13.66 -9.74
N VAL A 228 -10.73 -12.60 -9.24
CA VAL A 228 -10.09 -11.28 -9.11
C VAL A 228 -8.96 -11.31 -8.08
N ASN A 229 -9.15 -11.97 -6.94
CA ASN A 229 -8.11 -12.12 -5.94
C ASN A 229 -6.91 -12.90 -6.48
N GLN A 230 -7.13 -13.95 -7.29
CA GLN A 230 -6.05 -14.74 -7.87
C GLN A 230 -5.16 -13.90 -8.79
N LEU A 231 -5.73 -12.95 -9.55
CA LEU A 231 -4.93 -12.02 -10.36
C LEU A 231 -3.99 -11.16 -9.50
N VAL A 232 -4.44 -10.75 -8.32
CA VAL A 232 -3.60 -9.99 -7.36
C VAL A 232 -2.49 -10.88 -6.81
N LEU A 233 -2.83 -12.10 -6.39
CA LEU A 233 -1.87 -13.07 -5.84
C LEU A 233 -0.81 -13.46 -6.88
N ASP A 234 -1.21 -13.68 -8.14
CA ASP A 234 -0.30 -14.00 -9.23
C ASP A 234 0.63 -12.83 -9.56
N LEU A 235 0.10 -11.60 -9.56
CA LEU A 235 0.92 -10.39 -9.70
C LEU A 235 1.95 -10.28 -8.57
N ASN A 236 1.50 -10.37 -7.32
CA ASN A 236 2.37 -10.31 -6.15
C ASN A 236 3.45 -11.39 -6.20
N SER A 237 3.10 -12.63 -6.55
CA SER A 237 4.04 -13.73 -6.68
C SER A 237 5.13 -13.42 -7.72
N LYS A 238 4.74 -12.92 -8.90
CA LYS A 238 5.68 -12.51 -9.94
C LYS A 238 6.56 -11.34 -9.50
N LEU A 239 5.99 -10.30 -8.90
CA LEU A 239 6.74 -9.14 -8.38
C LEU A 239 7.71 -9.56 -7.27
N LYS A 240 7.26 -10.34 -6.28
CA LYS A 240 8.07 -10.85 -5.17
C LYS A 240 9.30 -11.57 -5.68
N LYS A 241 9.14 -12.44 -6.67
CA LYS A 241 10.25 -13.13 -7.32
C LYS A 241 11.23 -12.13 -7.96
N LEU A 242 10.76 -11.24 -8.83
CA LEU A 242 11.63 -10.30 -9.56
C LEU A 242 12.38 -9.33 -8.64
N VAL A 243 11.67 -8.81 -7.63
CA VAL A 243 12.20 -7.88 -6.63
C VAL A 243 13.28 -8.57 -5.79
N THR A 244 12.99 -9.78 -5.30
CA THR A 244 13.94 -10.55 -4.48
C THR A 244 15.16 -11.02 -5.29
N ASP A 245 14.97 -11.46 -6.54
CA ASP A 245 16.08 -11.81 -7.44
C ASP A 245 16.99 -10.61 -7.72
N ALA A 246 16.42 -9.40 -7.70
CA ALA A 246 17.18 -8.17 -7.74
C ALA A 246 17.79 -7.78 -6.38
N GLY A 247 17.64 -8.53 -5.29
CA GLY A 247 18.17 -8.13 -3.98
C GLY A 247 17.53 -6.85 -3.43
N ALA A 248 16.33 -6.50 -3.90
CA ALA A 248 15.43 -5.56 -3.25
C ALA A 248 14.46 -6.34 -2.36
N THR A 249 13.72 -5.63 -1.50
CA THR A 249 12.75 -6.26 -0.58
C THR A 249 11.34 -6.10 -1.12
N PHE A 250 10.59 -7.19 -1.23
CA PHE A 250 9.16 -7.14 -1.53
C PHE A 250 8.37 -7.00 -0.23
N VAL A 251 7.45 -6.03 -0.17
CA VAL A 251 6.63 -5.72 1.00
C VAL A 251 5.25 -6.33 0.79
N ASP A 252 5.05 -7.51 1.37
CA ASP A 252 3.82 -8.30 1.33
C ASP A 252 2.93 -7.95 2.54
N TYR A 253 2.41 -6.72 2.57
CA TYR A 253 1.69 -6.22 3.76
C TYR A 253 0.42 -7.02 4.06
N GLU A 254 -0.21 -7.62 3.06
CA GLU A 254 -1.34 -8.52 3.28
C GLU A 254 -0.95 -9.71 4.15
N GLN A 255 0.17 -10.38 3.83
CA GLN A 255 0.68 -11.50 4.64
C GLN A 255 0.96 -11.09 6.10
N HIS A 256 1.39 -9.85 6.34
CA HIS A 256 1.66 -9.34 7.68
C HIS A 256 0.41 -8.91 8.45
N SER A 257 -0.72 -8.74 7.78
CA SER A 257 -1.96 -8.24 8.40
C SER A 257 -2.69 -9.25 9.27
N GLN A 258 -2.42 -10.56 9.14
CA GLN A 258 -3.11 -11.63 9.89
C GLN A 258 -4.64 -11.54 9.82
N ASP A 259 -5.18 -11.17 8.67
CA ASP A 259 -6.62 -10.96 8.45
C ASP A 259 -7.26 -9.93 9.40
N TRP A 260 -6.44 -9.06 10.00
CA TRP A 260 -6.91 -7.98 10.85
C TRP A 260 -7.68 -6.91 10.06
N PHE A 261 -7.33 -6.70 8.79
CA PHE A 261 -8.04 -5.75 7.95
C PHE A 261 -9.30 -6.34 7.34
N GLY A 262 -10.38 -5.57 7.40
CA GLY A 262 -11.60 -5.87 6.69
C GLY A 262 -11.43 -5.79 5.17
N ARG A 263 -12.02 -6.75 4.45
CA ARG A 263 -12.12 -6.78 2.98
C ARG A 263 -13.55 -6.52 2.53
N PHE A 264 -13.77 -6.30 1.23
CA PHE A 264 -15.12 -6.32 0.69
C PHE A 264 -15.74 -7.70 0.88
N CYS A 265 -17.04 -7.77 1.16
CA CYS A 265 -17.77 -9.04 1.29
C CYS A 265 -17.38 -9.91 2.51
N ASP A 266 -16.81 -9.31 3.55
CA ASP A 266 -16.68 -9.97 4.84
C ASP A 266 -18.05 -10.29 5.46
N GLU A 267 -18.10 -11.30 6.33
CA GLU A 267 -19.32 -11.63 7.04
C GLU A 267 -19.83 -10.46 7.89
N GLY A 268 -21.14 -10.25 7.88
CA GLY A 268 -21.78 -9.16 8.64
C GLY A 268 -21.74 -7.79 7.96
N VAL A 269 -21.10 -7.67 6.80
CA VAL A 269 -21.03 -6.42 6.03
C VAL A 269 -22.15 -6.35 4.99
N ASP A 270 -22.94 -5.29 5.03
CA ASP A 270 -23.96 -5.05 4.01
C ASP A 270 -23.38 -4.29 2.81
N GLU A 271 -23.03 -5.04 1.77
CA GLU A 271 -22.52 -4.53 0.50
C GLU A 271 -23.63 -4.21 -0.52
N SER A 272 -24.91 -4.29 -0.12
CA SER A 272 -26.06 -4.14 -1.02
C SER A 272 -26.40 -2.68 -1.35
N GLN A 273 -25.95 -1.72 -0.52
CA GLN A 273 -26.29 -0.31 -0.64
C GLN A 273 -25.06 0.55 -1.01
N VAL A 274 -24.70 0.59 -2.29
CA VAL A 274 -23.63 1.49 -2.79
C VAL A 274 -23.98 2.99 -2.77
N TYR A 275 -25.22 3.34 -2.41
CA TYR A 275 -25.80 4.69 -2.56
C TYR A 275 -26.21 5.39 -1.24
N ASP A 276 -25.91 4.82 -0.07
CA ASP A 276 -26.42 5.37 1.21
C ASP A 276 -25.33 5.59 2.26
N GLN A 277 -24.91 6.84 2.43
CA GLN A 277 -23.98 7.23 3.50
C GLN A 277 -24.59 7.15 4.91
N LYS A 278 -25.93 7.12 5.06
CA LYS A 278 -26.60 7.20 6.37
C LYS A 278 -26.67 5.86 7.08
N ASN A 279 -26.69 4.76 6.32
CA ASN A 279 -26.69 3.38 6.82
C ASN A 279 -25.30 2.73 6.77
N PHE A 280 -24.27 3.52 6.46
CA PHE A 280 -22.89 3.04 6.45
C PHE A 280 -22.50 2.53 7.83
N ASP A 281 -22.09 1.27 7.90
CA ASP A 281 -21.67 0.65 9.14
C ASP A 281 -20.38 1.32 9.65
N ARG A 282 -20.52 2.16 10.67
CA ARG A 282 -19.40 2.86 11.31
C ARG A 282 -18.49 1.92 12.11
N THR A 283 -18.81 0.63 12.20
CA THR A 283 -18.03 -0.35 12.95
C THR A 283 -16.78 -0.84 12.21
N ARG A 284 -16.66 -0.61 10.90
CA ARG A 284 -15.50 -1.02 10.08
C ARG A 284 -14.46 0.09 9.92
N TRP A 285 -13.83 0.43 11.04
CA TRP A 285 -12.75 1.42 11.08
C TRP A 285 -11.41 0.89 10.53
N ASN A 286 -11.27 -0.44 10.47
CA ASN A 286 -10.09 -1.20 10.06
C ASN A 286 -10.23 -1.79 8.65
N ASP A 287 -10.95 -1.14 7.74
CA ASP A 287 -11.04 -1.62 6.35
C ASP A 287 -9.73 -1.40 5.60
N MET A 288 -9.33 -2.42 4.85
CA MET A 288 -8.15 -2.36 4.00
C MET A 288 -8.32 -1.28 2.93
N PHE A 289 -9.53 -1.18 2.34
CA PHE A 289 -9.85 -0.33 1.21
C PHE A 289 -11.00 0.64 1.51
N TYR A 290 -11.06 1.76 0.80
CA TYR A 290 -12.19 2.67 0.94
C TYR A 290 -13.49 2.03 0.44
N GLN A 291 -14.53 2.06 1.27
CA GLN A 291 -15.85 1.63 0.81
C GLN A 291 -16.47 2.61 -0.20
N MET A 292 -17.34 2.07 -1.06
CA MET A 292 -18.15 2.82 -2.01
C MET A 292 -19.17 3.72 -1.31
N LYS A 293 -18.96 5.05 -1.38
CA LYS A 293 -19.89 6.06 -0.86
C LYS A 293 -20.39 6.97 -1.99
N TRP A 294 -21.51 6.62 -2.63
CA TRP A 294 -22.13 7.48 -3.64
C TRP A 294 -23.36 8.20 -3.09
N THR A 295 -23.52 9.48 -3.42
CA THR A 295 -24.80 10.16 -3.28
C THR A 295 -25.51 10.25 -4.63
N GLU A 296 -26.84 10.39 -4.62
CA GLU A 296 -27.62 10.69 -5.83
C GLU A 296 -27.11 11.97 -6.55
N GLY A 297 -26.51 12.90 -5.80
CA GLY A 297 -25.87 14.11 -6.32
C GLY A 297 -24.61 13.84 -7.13
N ASP A 298 -23.76 12.92 -6.69
CA ASP A 298 -22.51 12.56 -7.38
C ASP A 298 -22.79 11.92 -8.75
N LEU A 299 -23.80 11.05 -8.81
CA LEU A 299 -24.29 10.45 -10.05
C LEU A 299 -24.92 11.48 -10.99
N LYS A 300 -25.75 12.39 -10.48
CA LYS A 300 -26.38 13.45 -11.29
C LYS A 300 -25.33 14.37 -11.91
N LYS A 301 -24.33 14.79 -11.13
CA LYS A 301 -23.22 15.63 -11.60
C LYS A 301 -22.44 14.93 -12.72
N ARG A 302 -22.21 13.62 -12.58
CA ARG A 302 -21.53 12.78 -13.57
C ARG A 302 -22.38 12.50 -14.82
N GLY A 303 -23.68 12.26 -14.68
CA GLY A 303 -24.61 12.11 -15.81
C GLY A 303 -24.68 13.38 -16.66
N ILE A 304 -24.62 14.55 -16.03
CA ILE A 304 -24.50 15.85 -16.70
C ILE A 304 -23.14 15.99 -17.40
N GLU A 305 -22.05 15.58 -16.76
CA GLU A 305 -20.70 15.64 -17.34
C GLU A 305 -20.55 14.73 -18.58
N MET A 306 -21.07 13.50 -18.51
CA MET A 306 -21.10 12.59 -19.65
C MET A 306 -21.95 13.12 -20.81
N LYS A 307 -23.10 13.75 -20.52
CA LYS A 307 -23.91 14.44 -21.54
C LYS A 307 -23.15 15.61 -22.17
N ARG A 308 -22.39 16.37 -21.38
CA ARG A 308 -21.60 17.50 -21.87
C ARG A 308 -20.43 17.06 -22.75
N LYS A 309 -19.77 15.95 -22.40
CA LYS A 309 -18.67 15.34 -23.18
C LYS A 309 -19.17 14.62 -24.45
N ARG A 310 -20.45 14.24 -24.52
CA ARG A 310 -21.12 13.67 -25.72
C ARG A 310 -21.44 14.68 -26.82
N SER A 311 -21.32 16.00 -26.60
CA SER A 311 -21.69 16.98 -27.62
C SER A 311 -20.54 17.91 -28.02
N PRO A 312 -19.88 17.59 -29.14
CA PRO A 312 -19.42 18.57 -30.10
C PRO A 312 -20.13 18.32 -31.45
N LYS A 313 -21.23 19.04 -31.71
CA LYS A 313 -21.92 19.22 -33.02
C LYS A 313 -21.87 18.04 -34.03
N SER A 314 -22.97 17.30 -34.21
CA SER A 314 -23.45 16.86 -35.53
C SER A 314 -24.85 16.24 -35.46
N ASP A 315 -25.51 16.27 -36.61
CA ASP A 315 -26.89 15.90 -36.97
C ASP A 315 -27.34 14.49 -36.54
N ASP A 316 -28.66 14.33 -36.38
CA ASP A 316 -29.40 13.18 -35.82
C ASP A 316 -29.45 11.95 -36.76
N THR A 317 -28.30 11.44 -37.22
CA THR A 317 -28.26 10.17 -37.97
C THR A 317 -27.21 9.22 -37.41
N MET A 318 -27.70 8.06 -36.95
CA MET A 318 -26.99 7.01 -36.21
C MET A 318 -26.07 6.13 -37.10
N ASP A 319 -25.78 6.52 -38.35
CA ASP A 319 -25.14 5.65 -39.35
C ASP A 319 -23.64 5.90 -39.61
N ASP A 320 -23.04 6.98 -39.11
CA ASP A 320 -21.61 7.28 -39.35
C ASP A 320 -20.71 7.00 -38.13
N TYR A 321 -21.01 5.95 -37.37
CA TYR A 321 -20.16 5.48 -36.27
C TYR A 321 -18.88 4.82 -36.79
N GLN A 322 -17.77 5.56 -36.77
CA GLN A 322 -16.42 5.01 -36.86
C GLN A 322 -15.80 5.04 -35.44
N PRO A 323 -15.56 3.89 -34.79
CA PRO A 323 -15.04 3.85 -33.43
C PRO A 323 -13.64 4.46 -33.36
N MET A 324 -13.45 5.46 -32.48
CA MET A 324 -12.12 5.90 -32.10
C MET A 324 -11.34 4.71 -31.53
N LYS A 325 -10.17 4.46 -32.12
CA LYS A 325 -9.18 3.47 -31.66
C LYS A 325 -8.95 3.69 -30.16
N GLY A 326 -9.20 2.64 -29.37
CA GLY A 326 -9.18 2.68 -27.91
C GLY A 326 -7.89 3.27 -27.37
N ASP A 327 -8.00 4.47 -26.80
CA ASP A 327 -6.97 5.11 -26.01
C ASP A 327 -7.48 5.14 -24.57
N PHE A 328 -7.22 4.05 -23.84
CA PHE A 328 -7.70 3.83 -22.48
C PHE A 328 -7.06 4.79 -21.46
N GLU A 329 -5.93 5.43 -21.80
CA GLU A 329 -5.39 6.57 -21.02
C GLU A 329 -6.39 7.72 -20.95
N LEU A 330 -7.22 7.89 -21.98
CA LEU A 330 -8.24 8.92 -21.99
C LEU A 330 -9.36 8.61 -20.99
N VAL A 331 -9.63 7.35 -20.61
CA VAL A 331 -10.67 6.99 -19.63
C VAL A 331 -10.17 7.21 -18.19
N GLU A 332 -8.91 6.92 -17.91
CA GLU A 332 -8.22 7.34 -16.67
C GLU A 332 -8.13 8.89 -16.57
N ARG A 333 -7.82 9.56 -17.69
CA ARG A 333 -7.77 11.03 -17.78
C ARG A 333 -9.16 11.70 -17.90
N MET A 334 -10.22 10.94 -18.20
CA MET A 334 -11.60 11.46 -18.33
C MET A 334 -12.32 11.61 -16.99
N GLY A 335 -11.62 11.42 -15.87
CA GLY A 335 -12.07 11.86 -14.56
C GLY A 335 -13.07 10.89 -13.94
N ILE A 336 -12.54 9.84 -13.35
CA ILE A 336 -13.17 9.27 -12.17
C ILE A 336 -12.87 10.25 -11.04
N PRO A 337 -13.86 10.96 -10.44
CA PRO A 337 -13.66 11.74 -9.23
C PRO A 337 -12.81 10.95 -8.22
N ASP A 338 -11.92 11.63 -7.51
CA ASP A 338 -11.07 11.02 -6.48
C ASP A 338 -11.85 10.16 -5.48
N SER A 339 -13.13 10.51 -5.25
CA SER A 339 -14.07 9.75 -4.42
C SER A 339 -14.37 8.34 -4.92
N ILE A 340 -14.21 8.07 -6.21
CA ILE A 340 -14.46 6.77 -6.86
C ILE A 340 -13.15 6.05 -7.17
N SER A 341 -12.10 6.80 -7.53
CA SER A 341 -10.80 6.20 -7.80
C SER A 341 -10.28 5.50 -6.55
N LYS A 342 -10.48 6.08 -5.35
CA LYS A 342 -9.99 5.55 -4.08
C LYS A 342 -10.60 4.23 -3.60
N VAL A 343 -11.74 3.76 -4.12
CA VAL A 343 -12.46 2.60 -3.54
C VAL A 343 -11.58 1.34 -3.49
N PHE A 344 -10.75 1.14 -4.51
CA PHE A 344 -9.83 0.01 -4.58
C PHE A 344 -8.40 0.41 -4.17
N HIS A 345 -8.26 1.45 -3.34
CA HIS A 345 -6.99 1.92 -2.79
C HIS A 345 -6.95 1.74 -1.27
N PRO A 346 -5.74 1.53 -0.71
CA PRO A 346 -5.57 1.41 0.72
C PRO A 346 -6.12 2.63 1.48
N THR A 347 -6.75 2.41 2.64
CA THR A 347 -7.14 3.52 3.53
C THR A 347 -5.90 4.16 4.16
N SER A 348 -6.05 5.34 4.78
CA SER A 348 -4.96 5.96 5.55
C SER A 348 -4.41 5.02 6.62
N MET A 349 -5.27 4.24 7.28
CA MET A 349 -4.86 3.23 8.25
C MET A 349 -4.02 2.12 7.62
N THR A 350 -4.43 1.64 6.45
CA THR A 350 -3.64 0.65 5.71
C THR A 350 -2.31 1.23 5.24
N HIS A 351 -2.26 2.50 4.83
CA HIS A 351 -1.02 3.18 4.48
C HIS A 351 -0.05 3.31 5.67
N GLU A 352 -0.56 3.65 6.85
CA GLU A 352 0.22 3.65 8.11
C GLU A 352 0.69 2.24 8.46
N PHE A 353 -0.12 1.21 8.22
CA PHE A 353 0.31 -0.17 8.40
C PHE A 353 1.41 -0.56 7.41
N ILE A 354 1.28 -0.21 6.13
CA ILE A 354 2.30 -0.47 5.10
C ILE A 354 3.63 0.20 5.50
N SER A 355 3.62 1.45 5.96
CA SER A 355 4.83 2.14 6.42
C SER A 355 5.46 1.41 7.61
N ASN A 356 4.65 0.93 8.56
CA ASN A 356 5.12 0.13 9.69
C ASN A 356 5.72 -1.23 9.28
N VAL A 357 5.13 -1.92 8.29
CA VAL A 357 5.71 -3.16 7.73
C VAL A 357 7.06 -2.86 7.08
N ILE A 358 7.20 -1.75 6.34
CA ILE A 358 8.48 -1.33 5.77
C ILE A 358 9.52 -1.14 6.87
N PHE A 359 9.19 -0.43 7.95
CA PHE A 359 10.09 -0.27 9.09
C PHE A 359 10.45 -1.58 9.77
N ALA A 360 9.50 -2.50 9.90
CA ALA A 360 9.75 -3.84 10.45
C ALA A 360 10.78 -4.60 9.58
N LEU A 361 10.62 -4.57 8.26
CA LEU A 361 11.55 -5.20 7.32
C LEU A 361 12.92 -4.50 7.29
N MET A 362 12.97 -3.18 7.47
CA MET A 362 14.23 -2.44 7.65
C MET A 362 14.93 -2.84 8.95
N THR A 363 14.16 -3.05 10.02
CA THR A 363 14.67 -3.49 11.32
C THR A 363 15.28 -4.90 11.21
N GLU A 364 14.56 -5.82 10.55
CA GLU A 364 15.04 -7.17 10.28
C GLU A 364 16.33 -7.15 9.45
N LYS A 365 16.39 -6.31 8.41
CA LYS A 365 17.60 -6.14 7.61
C LYS A 365 18.76 -5.61 8.46
N GLN A 366 18.54 -4.58 9.26
CA GLN A 366 19.57 -4.02 10.16
C GLN A 366 20.07 -5.09 11.13
N ALA A 367 19.18 -5.85 11.76
CA ALA A 367 19.54 -6.93 12.66
C ALA A 367 20.40 -7.99 11.96
N LYS A 368 20.02 -8.42 10.75
CA LYS A 368 20.80 -9.35 9.92
C LYS A 368 22.19 -8.81 9.58
N ASP A 369 22.29 -7.53 9.20
CA ASP A 369 23.57 -6.87 8.92
C ASP A 369 24.49 -6.81 10.17
N HIS A 370 23.91 -6.87 11.38
CA HIS A 370 24.61 -6.95 12.67
C HIS A 370 24.76 -8.39 13.22
N GLY A 371 24.39 -9.42 12.45
CA GLY A 371 24.49 -10.83 12.86
C GLY A 371 23.52 -11.24 13.97
N ILE A 372 22.40 -10.51 14.10
CA ILE A 372 21.30 -10.81 15.03
C ILE A 372 20.19 -11.49 14.23
N ASP A 373 19.72 -12.65 14.70
CA ASP A 373 18.51 -13.27 14.15
C ASP A 373 17.29 -12.56 14.73
N ALA A 374 16.68 -11.70 13.91
CA ALA A 374 15.45 -10.99 14.22
C ALA A 374 14.48 -11.09 13.04
N SER A 375 14.29 -12.31 12.54
CA SER A 375 13.28 -12.60 11.54
C SER A 375 11.91 -12.23 12.12
N LEU A 376 11.09 -11.48 11.37
CA LEU A 376 9.71 -11.22 11.78
C LEU A 376 8.97 -12.55 11.86
N GLU A 377 8.56 -12.97 13.05
CA GLU A 377 7.65 -14.09 13.21
C GLU A 377 6.36 -13.74 12.46
N THR A 378 5.94 -14.59 11.53
CA THR A 378 4.53 -14.65 11.14
C THR A 378 3.84 -15.30 12.32
N PRO A 379 2.96 -14.59 13.05
CA PRO A 379 2.34 -15.20 14.21
C PRO A 379 1.54 -16.41 13.74
N SER A 380 1.93 -17.60 14.19
CA SER A 380 1.05 -18.74 14.09
C SER A 380 -0.11 -18.47 15.03
N ILE A 381 -1.32 -18.33 14.49
CA ILE A 381 -2.53 -18.52 15.29
C ILE A 381 -2.51 -20.01 15.66
N ASP A 382 -1.92 -20.31 16.82
CA ASP A 382 -2.13 -21.59 17.45
C ASP A 382 -3.59 -21.58 17.93
N ASP A 383 -4.43 -22.34 17.23
CA ASP A 383 -5.74 -22.74 17.71
C ASP A 383 -5.54 -23.46 19.05
N THR A 384 -5.58 -22.74 20.17
CA THR A 384 -6.04 -23.19 21.49
C THR A 384 -5.68 -22.16 22.57
N GLU A 385 -6.54 -21.17 22.76
CA GLU A 385 -6.94 -20.85 24.12
C GLU A 385 -8.41 -20.47 24.13
N SER A 386 -9.23 -21.47 24.49
CA SER A 386 -10.61 -21.27 24.86
C SER A 386 -10.67 -20.29 26.04
N CYS A 387 -10.96 -19.03 25.77
CA CYS A 387 -11.50 -18.13 26.78
C CYS A 387 -12.83 -18.72 27.27
N SER A 388 -12.75 -19.46 28.38
CA SER A 388 -13.89 -20.02 29.06
C SER A 388 -14.47 -18.95 29.99
N ALA A 389 -15.75 -18.62 29.72
CA ALA A 389 -16.82 -18.05 30.55
C ALA A 389 -16.46 -17.10 31.71
#